data_AF-A0A4W5QMZ8-F1
#
_entry.id   AF-A0A4W5QMZ8-F1
#
_cell.length_a   1.000
_cell.length_b   1.000
_cell.length_c   1.000
_cell.angle_alpha   90.00
_cell.angle_beta   90.00
_cell.angle_gamma   90.00
#
_symmetry.space_group_name_H-M   'P 1'
#
loop_
_entity.id
_entity.type
_entity.pdbx_description
1 polymer ?
#
loop_
_entity_poly.entity_id
_entity_poly.type
_entity_poly.pdbx_seq_one_letter_code
_entity_poly.pdbx_strand_id
1 'polypeptide(L)'
;MQPPPRKVKVTQELKHTHAEQMSRLHIKHQTECDLLEDLRTFSQKKAAVERDYAQALHKLSNQYLKREWPASLPEEPTDHRNMYMVWKAYLEGTVQVTQSRITACENYRNQVSDPAKTARLQKEHQLRKGKYAVLWIPTSVFTVPSESIHTHGLFPLFVVLQPELNIYSI
;
A
#
# COMPACT_ATOMS: atom_id res chain seq x y z
N MET A 1 -56.81 21.49 10.25
CA MET A 1 -56.08 20.21 10.40
C MET A 1 -54.73 20.37 9.72
N GLN A 2 -53.64 20.48 10.50
CA GLN A 2 -52.29 20.63 9.97
C GLN A 2 -51.79 19.24 9.51
N PRO A 3 -51.28 19.07 8.27
CA PRO A 3 -50.85 17.76 7.82
C PRO A 3 -49.62 17.29 8.62
N PRO A 4 -49.46 15.97 8.86
CA PRO A 4 -48.48 15.46 9.80
C PRO A 4 -47.03 15.72 9.32
N PRO A 5 -46.10 16.15 10.20
CA PRO A 5 -44.72 16.47 9.87
C PRO A 5 -43.84 15.22 9.69
N ARG A 6 -44.30 14.21 8.95
CA ARG A 6 -43.58 12.94 8.75
C ARG A 6 -42.45 13.04 7.73
N LYS A 7 -42.59 13.90 6.71
CA LYS A 7 -41.59 14.05 5.64
C LYS A 7 -40.27 14.68 6.13
N VAL A 8 -40.34 15.62 7.07
CA VAL A 8 -39.15 16.30 7.62
C VAL A 8 -38.23 15.31 8.32
N LYS A 9 -38.80 14.35 9.06
CA LYS A 9 -38.04 13.35 9.82
C LYS A 9 -37.26 12.40 8.90
N VAL A 10 -37.88 11.89 7.83
CA VAL A 10 -37.23 11.01 6.85
C VAL A 10 -36.09 11.73 6.13
N THR A 11 -36.29 13.00 5.73
CA THR A 11 -35.23 13.79 5.09
C THR A 11 -34.06 14.08 6.04
N GLN A 12 -34.33 14.32 7.32
CA GLN A 12 -33.28 14.51 8.33
C GLN A 12 -32.49 13.22 8.59
N GLU A 13 -33.18 12.08 8.72
CA GLU A 13 -32.54 10.76 8.86
C GLU A 13 -31.66 10.44 7.65
N LEU A 14 -32.11 10.74 6.43
CA LEU A 14 -31.31 10.56 5.22
C LEU A 14 -30.05 11.44 5.20
N LYS A 15 -30.17 12.73 5.58
CA LYS A 15 -29.01 13.64 5.70
C LYS A 15 -28.01 13.15 6.74
N HIS A 16 -28.50 12.65 7.87
CA HIS A 16 -27.67 12.11 8.94
C HIS A 16 -26.89 10.87 8.47
N THR A 17 -27.58 9.87 7.90
CA THR A 17 -26.95 8.66 7.36
C THR A 17 -25.92 8.99 6.29
N HIS A 18 -26.21 9.95 5.40
CA HIS A 18 -25.27 10.39 4.38
C HIS A 18 -24.00 11.01 4.99
N ALA A 19 -24.15 11.89 5.99
CA ALA A 19 -23.01 12.48 6.69
C ALA A 19 -22.15 11.41 7.39
N GLU A 20 -22.79 10.41 8.01
CA GLU A 20 -22.10 9.29 8.63
C GLU A 20 -21.33 8.44 7.60
N GLN A 21 -21.96 8.08 6.48
CA GLN A 21 -21.32 7.33 5.38
C GLN A 21 -20.09 8.08 4.84
N MET A 22 -20.20 9.40 4.67
CA MET A 22 -19.08 10.25 4.25
C MET A 22 -17.94 10.27 5.27
N SER A 23 -18.26 10.40 6.55
CA SER A 23 -17.26 10.35 7.63
C SER A 23 -16.54 9.00 7.65
N ARG A 24 -17.28 7.89 7.55
CA ARG A 24 -16.73 6.53 7.52
C ARG A 24 -15.84 6.30 6.31
N LEU A 25 -16.25 6.78 5.13
CA LEU A 25 -15.43 6.70 3.92
C LEU A 25 -14.12 7.48 4.07
N HIS A 26 -14.19 8.69 4.65
CA HIS A 26 -13.00 9.51 4.88
C HIS A 26 -12.02 8.86 5.87
N ILE A 27 -12.53 8.34 6.98
CA ILE A 27 -11.73 7.61 7.98
C ILE A 27 -11.08 6.39 7.33
N LYS A 28 -11.84 5.56 6.61
CA LYS A 28 -11.30 4.39 5.92
C LYS A 28 -10.18 4.75 4.96
N HIS A 29 -10.39 5.79 4.15
CA HIS A 29 -9.38 6.27 3.23
C HIS A 29 -8.10 6.71 3.96
N GLN A 30 -8.24 7.49 5.04
CA GLN A 30 -7.11 7.95 5.83
C GLN A 30 -6.32 6.77 6.41
N THR A 31 -7.01 5.80 7.02
CA THR A 31 -6.38 4.58 7.55
C THR A 31 -5.62 3.80 6.48
N GLU A 32 -6.17 3.66 5.27
CA GLU A 32 -5.49 2.97 4.17
C GLU A 32 -4.24 3.74 3.70
N CYS A 33 -4.27 5.07 3.70
CA CYS A 33 -3.11 5.91 3.37
C CYS A 33 -2.01 5.84 4.44
N ASP A 34 -2.40 5.84 5.71
CA ASP A 34 -1.49 5.68 6.84
C ASP A 34 -0.81 4.30 6.80
N LEU A 35 -1.59 3.24 6.54
CA LEU A 35 -1.05 1.89 6.39
C LEU A 35 -0.01 1.78 5.25
N LEU A 36 -0.25 2.46 4.12
CA LEU A 36 0.72 2.49 3.02
C LEU A 36 2.02 3.21 3.40
N GLU A 37 1.93 4.25 4.24
CA GLU A 37 3.10 4.95 4.76
C GLU A 37 3.87 4.11 5.79
N ASP A 38 3.15 3.39 6.66
CA ASP A 38 3.73 2.45 7.61
C ASP A 38 4.43 1.30 6.87
N LEU A 39 3.80 0.72 5.85
CA LEU A 39 4.40 -0.32 5.01
C LEU A 39 5.69 0.16 4.36
N ARG A 40 5.67 1.38 3.79
CA ARG A 40 6.85 2.01 3.17
C ARG A 40 7.98 2.21 4.18
N THR A 41 7.66 2.64 5.40
CA THR A 41 8.66 2.91 6.44
C THR A 41 9.22 1.60 7.01
N PHE A 42 8.34 0.63 7.26
CA PHE A 42 8.71 -0.70 7.72
C PHE A 42 9.64 -1.40 6.72
N SER A 43 9.31 -1.39 5.43
CA SER A 43 10.13 -2.03 4.39
C SER A 43 11.52 -1.41 4.30
N GLN A 44 11.64 -0.08 4.43
CA GLN A 44 12.92 0.61 4.45
C GLN A 44 13.78 0.22 5.66
N LYS A 45 13.19 0.19 6.86
CA LYS A 45 13.88 -0.23 8.09
C LYS A 45 14.33 -1.68 8.00
N LYS A 46 13.44 -2.58 7.54
CA LYS A 46 13.76 -3.98 7.31
C LYS A 46 14.92 -4.15 6.33
N ALA A 47 14.88 -3.47 5.18
CA ALA A 47 15.94 -3.56 4.18
C ALA A 47 17.29 -3.01 4.69
N ALA A 48 17.28 -2.04 5.59
CA ALA A 48 18.50 -1.56 6.25
C ALA A 48 19.10 -2.63 7.17
N VAL A 49 18.29 -3.17 8.09
CA VAL A 49 18.74 -4.23 9.03
C VAL A 49 19.27 -5.47 8.31
N GLU A 50 18.53 -5.94 7.30
CA GLU A 50 18.96 -7.11 6.50
C GLU A 50 20.26 -6.84 5.74
N ARG A 51 20.45 -5.63 5.21
CA ARG A 51 21.69 -5.23 4.53
C ARG A 51 22.86 -5.22 5.51
N ASP A 52 22.71 -4.58 6.67
CA ASP A 52 23.77 -4.46 7.67
C ASP A 52 24.21 -5.85 8.17
N TYR A 53 23.23 -6.74 8.42
CA TYR A 53 23.49 -8.13 8.78
C TYR A 53 24.24 -8.88 7.67
N ALA A 54 23.77 -8.78 6.42
CA ALA A 54 24.41 -9.44 5.29
C ALA A 54 25.82 -8.92 5.04
N GLN A 55 26.05 -7.60 5.17
CA GLN A 55 27.38 -6.99 5.04
C GLN A 55 28.34 -7.44 6.14
N ALA A 56 27.89 -7.49 7.40
CA ALA A 56 28.70 -7.95 8.51
C ALA A 56 29.13 -9.41 8.31
N LEU A 57 28.19 -10.28 7.92
CA LEU A 57 28.48 -11.69 7.64
C LEU A 57 29.40 -11.85 6.41
N HIS A 58 29.15 -11.10 5.33
CA HIS A 58 29.99 -11.12 4.14
C HIS A 58 31.43 -10.72 4.45
N LYS A 59 31.62 -9.67 5.26
CA LYS A 59 32.93 -9.21 5.71
C LYS A 59 33.64 -10.26 6.55
N LEU A 60 32.92 -10.88 7.50
CA LEU A 60 33.47 -11.92 8.37
C LEU A 60 33.94 -13.13 7.57
N SER A 61 33.12 -13.62 6.64
CA SER A 61 33.48 -14.78 5.81
C SER A 61 34.69 -14.48 4.92
N ASN A 62 34.74 -13.30 4.29
CA ASN A 62 35.89 -12.87 3.50
C ASN A 62 37.16 -12.71 4.34
N GLN A 63 37.03 -12.24 5.59
CA GLN A 63 38.18 -12.11 6.50
C GLN A 63 38.81 -13.48 6.76
N TYR A 64 37.99 -14.51 7.02
CA TYR A 64 38.50 -15.87 7.26
C TYR A 64 39.01 -16.57 6.01
N LEU A 65 38.47 -16.24 4.82
CA LEU A 65 39.00 -16.75 3.55
C LEU A 65 40.38 -16.19 3.20
N LYS A 66 40.65 -14.93 3.58
CA LYS A 66 41.95 -14.27 3.35
C LYS A 66 42.99 -14.60 4.42
N ARG A 67 42.57 -15.20 5.54
CA ARG A 67 43.46 -15.53 6.63
C ARG A 67 44.33 -16.73 6.23
N GLU A 68 45.64 -16.53 6.24
CA GLU A 68 46.58 -17.64 6.20
C GLU A 68 46.53 -18.36 7.55
N TRP A 69 46.27 -19.66 7.49
CA TRP A 69 46.27 -20.52 8.66
C TRP A 69 47.65 -21.16 8.77
N PRO A 70 48.27 -21.19 9.97
CA PRO A 70 49.53 -21.90 10.14
C PRO A 70 49.33 -23.32 9.65
N ALA A 71 50.13 -23.73 8.65
CA ALA A 71 50.11 -25.09 8.16
C ALA A 71 50.25 -26.01 9.36
N SER A 72 49.33 -26.98 9.46
CA SER A 72 49.35 -28.03 10.47
C SER A 72 50.78 -28.55 10.67
N LEU A 73 51.15 -28.79 11.94
CA LEU A 73 52.35 -29.50 12.32
C LEU A 73 52.61 -30.70 11.38
N PRO A 74 53.87 -30.98 11.03
CA PRO A 74 54.20 -31.99 10.04
C PRO A 74 54.04 -33.39 10.63
N GLU A 75 52.82 -33.92 10.70
CA GLU A 75 52.52 -35.37 10.84
C GLU A 75 51.00 -35.60 10.87
N GLU A 76 50.42 -35.92 9.71
CA GLU A 76 49.26 -36.81 9.49
C GLU A 76 48.63 -36.49 8.10
N PRO A 77 48.86 -37.30 7.04
CA PRO A 77 48.83 -36.79 5.67
C PRO A 77 47.47 -36.52 5.02
N THR A 78 46.32 -36.80 5.64
CA THR A 78 45.09 -36.96 4.83
C THR A 78 43.83 -36.29 5.37
N ASP A 79 43.64 -36.14 6.69
CA ASP A 79 42.33 -35.75 7.25
C ASP A 79 42.17 -34.24 7.46
N HIS A 80 43.23 -33.55 7.90
CA HIS A 80 43.23 -32.10 8.14
C HIS A 80 42.95 -31.28 6.87
N ARG A 81 43.44 -31.76 5.72
CA ARG A 81 43.22 -31.13 4.42
C ARG A 81 41.75 -31.20 4.01
N ASN A 82 41.03 -32.27 4.36
CA ASN A 82 39.63 -32.45 4.01
C ASN A 82 38.73 -31.49 4.82
N MET A 83 38.92 -31.41 6.14
CA MET A 83 38.17 -30.49 6.99
C MET A 83 38.39 -29.01 6.59
N TYR A 84 39.63 -28.63 6.27
CA TYR A 84 39.92 -27.28 5.78
C TYR A 84 39.19 -26.96 4.47
N MET A 85 39.17 -27.90 3.52
CA MET A 85 38.46 -27.71 2.24
C MET A 85 36.94 -27.58 2.44
N VAL A 86 36.35 -28.36 3.36
CA VAL A 86 34.93 -28.24 3.73
C VAL A 86 34.64 -26.87 4.35
N TRP A 87 35.48 -26.41 5.29
CA TRP A 87 35.34 -25.09 5.90
C TRP A 87 35.48 -23.95 4.89
N LYS A 88 36.46 -24.05 3.98
CA LYS A 88 36.65 -23.09 2.90
C LYS A 88 35.42 -23.01 2.00
N ALA A 89 34.90 -24.15 1.55
CA ALA A 89 33.70 -24.20 0.71
C ALA A 89 32.47 -23.61 1.42
N TYR A 90 32.32 -23.84 2.71
CA TYR A 90 31.27 -23.21 3.54
C TYR A 90 31.39 -21.68 3.55
N LEU A 91 32.59 -21.15 3.74
CA LEU A 91 32.82 -19.70 3.74
C LEU A 91 32.57 -19.08 2.36
N GLU A 92 33.02 -19.73 1.28
CA GLU A 92 32.74 -19.30 -0.11
C GLU A 92 31.24 -19.28 -0.40
N GLY A 93 30.52 -20.33 0.00
CA GLY A 93 29.05 -20.38 -0.10
C GLY A 93 28.39 -19.27 0.71
N THR A 94 28.89 -18.98 1.90
CA THR A 94 28.39 -17.88 2.74
C THR A 94 28.60 -16.51 2.09
N VAL A 95 29.77 -16.29 1.45
CA VAL A 95 30.06 -15.06 0.68
C VAL A 95 29.06 -14.89 -0.47
N GLN A 96 28.78 -15.97 -1.22
CA GLN A 96 27.79 -15.93 -2.30
C GLN A 96 26.38 -15.61 -1.80
N VAL A 97 25.92 -16.30 -0.75
CA VAL A 97 24.58 -16.09 -0.17
C VAL A 97 24.43 -14.67 0.36
N THR A 98 25.42 -14.16 1.10
CA THR A 98 25.38 -12.80 1.66
C THR A 98 25.44 -11.74 0.57
N GLN A 99 26.22 -11.95 -0.49
CA GLN A 99 26.23 -11.03 -1.64
C GLN A 99 24.86 -10.95 -2.32
N SER A 100 24.22 -12.10 -2.54
CA SER A 100 22.86 -12.16 -3.10
C SER A 100 21.85 -11.42 -2.21
N ARG A 101 21.94 -11.57 -0.87
CA ARG A 101 21.09 -10.84 0.08
C ARG A 101 21.28 -9.33 0.02
N ILE A 102 22.53 -8.84 -0.10
CA ILE A 102 22.82 -7.41 -0.22
C ILE A 102 22.13 -6.84 -1.46
N THR A 103 22.30 -7.49 -2.61
CA THR A 103 21.66 -7.09 -3.88
C THR A 103 20.12 -7.14 -3.78
N ALA A 104 19.56 -8.18 -3.14
CA ALA A 104 18.13 -8.25 -2.89
C ALA A 104 17.63 -7.07 -2.03
N CYS A 105 18.40 -6.66 -1.00
CA CYS A 105 18.06 -5.52 -0.15
C CYS A 105 18.09 -4.17 -0.90
N GLU A 106 18.91 -4.03 -1.93
CA GLU A 106 18.91 -2.85 -2.81
C GLU A 106 17.62 -2.77 -3.63
N ASN A 107 17.07 -3.92 -4.01
CA ASN A 107 15.84 -4.02 -4.80
C ASN A 107 14.55 -3.79 -3.98
N TYR A 108 14.59 -3.92 -2.65
CA TYR A 108 13.43 -3.71 -1.77
C TYR A 108 12.77 -2.34 -1.96
N ARG A 109 13.57 -1.29 -2.23
CA ARG A 109 13.03 0.05 -2.51
C ARG A 109 12.09 0.02 -3.71
N ASN A 110 12.55 -0.55 -4.81
CA ASN A 110 11.83 -0.56 -6.08
C ASN A 110 10.64 -1.54 -6.05
N GLN A 111 10.72 -2.61 -5.26
CA GLN A 111 9.67 -3.63 -5.17
C GLN A 111 8.58 -3.33 -4.13
N VAL A 112 8.89 -2.55 -3.10
CA VAL A 112 7.96 -2.33 -1.97
C VAL A 112 7.74 -0.85 -1.70
N SER A 113 8.81 -0.10 -1.41
CA SER A 113 8.70 1.28 -0.93
C SER A 113 8.14 2.24 -1.98
N ASP A 114 8.64 2.18 -3.22
CA ASP A 114 8.19 3.04 -4.31
C ASP A 114 6.76 2.66 -4.78
N PRO A 115 6.40 1.37 -4.91
CA PRO A 115 5.02 0.96 -5.15
C PRO A 115 4.06 1.41 -4.04
N ALA A 116 4.44 1.29 -2.76
CA ALA A 116 3.60 1.74 -1.64
C ALA A 116 3.36 3.26 -1.68
N LYS A 117 4.41 4.05 -1.95
CA LYS A 117 4.30 5.50 -2.16
C LYS A 117 3.36 5.83 -3.33
N THR A 118 3.53 5.13 -4.45
CA THR A 118 2.73 5.33 -5.66
C THR A 118 1.26 4.99 -5.43
N ALA A 119 0.97 3.86 -4.80
CA ALA A 119 -0.37 3.44 -4.42
C ALA A 119 -1.05 4.46 -3.49
N ARG A 120 -0.28 5.06 -2.56
CA ARG A 120 -0.80 6.11 -1.66
C ARG A 120 -1.20 7.36 -2.45
N LEU A 121 -0.32 7.85 -3.32
CA LEU A 121 -0.59 9.00 -4.18
C LEU A 121 -1.80 8.76 -5.10
N GLN A 122 -1.91 7.56 -5.67
CA GLN A 122 -3.06 7.15 -6.46
C GLN A 122 -4.34 7.17 -5.63
N LYS A 123 -4.33 6.59 -4.42
CA LYS A 123 -5.49 6.64 -3.51
C LYS A 123 -5.89 8.07 -3.17
N GLU A 124 -4.93 8.94 -2.85
CA GLU A 124 -5.20 10.34 -2.53
C GLU A 124 -5.89 11.06 -3.71
N HIS A 125 -5.43 10.80 -4.93
CA HIS A 125 -6.07 11.30 -6.15
C HIS A 125 -7.49 10.76 -6.33
N GLN A 126 -7.72 9.47 -6.07
CA GLN A 126 -9.04 8.86 -6.16
C GLN A 126 -10.01 9.41 -5.11
N LEU A 127 -9.55 9.73 -3.90
CA LEU A 127 -10.40 10.40 -2.90
C LEU A 127 -10.87 11.76 -3.40
N ARG A 128 -10.02 12.52 -4.10
CA ARG A 128 -10.43 13.81 -4.69
C ARG A 128 -11.57 13.58 -5.68
N LYS A 129 -11.43 12.63 -6.62
CA LYS A 129 -12.50 12.26 -7.57
C LYS A 129 -13.78 11.77 -6.89
N GLY A 130 -13.65 10.89 -5.89
CA GLY A 130 -14.77 10.34 -5.12
C GLY A 130 -15.51 11.40 -4.30
N LYS A 131 -14.79 12.36 -3.72
CA LYS A 131 -15.42 13.52 -3.04
C LYS A 131 -16.32 14.31 -3.99
N TYR A 132 -15.90 14.53 -5.25
CA TYR A 132 -16.77 15.18 -6.23
C TYR A 132 -18.01 14.34 -6.51
N ALA A 133 -17.86 13.06 -6.88
CA ALA A 133 -19.00 12.17 -7.18
C ALA A 133 -20.03 12.08 -6.04
N VAL A 134 -19.56 11.97 -4.79
CA VAL A 134 -20.44 11.88 -3.61
C VAL A 134 -20.95 13.26 -3.15
N LEU A 135 -20.41 14.38 -3.63
CA LEU A 135 -21.05 15.70 -3.45
C LEU A 135 -22.17 15.93 -4.48
N TRP A 136 -22.05 15.37 -5.68
CA TRP A 136 -23.06 15.47 -6.75
C TRP A 136 -24.33 14.66 -6.45
N ILE A 137 -24.22 13.47 -5.86
CA ILE A 137 -25.38 12.60 -5.54
C ILE A 137 -26.35 13.26 -4.53
N PRO A 138 -25.90 13.85 -3.41
CA PRO A 138 -26.71 14.68 -2.52
C PRO A 138 -27.30 15.89 -3.22
N THR A 139 -26.52 16.57 -4.07
CA THR A 139 -27.02 17.76 -4.76
C THR A 139 -28.16 17.41 -5.72
N SER A 140 -28.17 16.22 -6.31
CA SER A 140 -29.29 15.74 -7.12
C SER A 140 -30.45 15.19 -6.28
N VAL A 141 -30.19 14.40 -5.23
CA VAL A 141 -31.24 13.79 -4.39
C VAL A 141 -31.92 14.79 -3.43
N PHE A 142 -31.16 15.75 -2.87
CA PHE A 142 -31.69 16.78 -1.95
C PHE A 142 -32.20 18.05 -2.65
N THR A 143 -31.98 18.22 -3.97
CA THR A 143 -32.59 19.29 -4.78
C THR A 143 -33.92 18.86 -5.42
N VAL A 144 -34.19 17.56 -5.50
CA VAL A 144 -35.48 17.00 -5.95
C VAL A 144 -36.69 17.16 -4.99
N PRO A 145 -36.64 17.64 -3.72
CA PRO A 145 -37.83 17.67 -2.88
C PRO A 145 -38.75 18.88 -3.10
N SER A 146 -38.54 19.72 -4.14
CA SER A 146 -39.38 20.90 -4.40
C SER A 146 -40.42 20.73 -5.52
N GLU A 147 -40.23 19.85 -6.50
CA GLU A 147 -41.10 19.81 -7.70
C GLU A 147 -42.17 18.71 -7.68
N SER A 148 -42.10 17.76 -6.74
CA SER A 148 -43.03 16.61 -6.70
C SER A 148 -44.36 16.87 -5.95
N ILE A 149 -44.92 18.09 -5.98
CA ILE A 149 -46.20 18.37 -5.31
C ILE A 149 -47.36 18.74 -6.26
N HIS A 150 -47.14 19.10 -7.53
CA HIS A 150 -48.25 19.57 -8.39
C HIS A 150 -48.45 18.94 -9.77
N THR A 151 -47.89 17.77 -10.05
CA THR A 151 -48.16 17.10 -11.33
C THR A 151 -48.35 15.59 -11.17
N HIS A 152 -49.57 15.18 -10.82
CA HIS A 152 -50.06 13.80 -10.97
C HIS A 152 -50.24 13.39 -12.46
N GLY A 153 -49.41 13.90 -13.39
CA GLY A 153 -49.67 13.70 -14.82
C GLY A 153 -48.50 13.77 -15.79
N LEU A 154 -47.25 14.04 -15.36
CA LEU A 154 -46.12 14.16 -16.28
C LEU A 154 -44.79 13.64 -15.68
N PHE A 155 -44.78 12.37 -15.29
CA PHE A 155 -43.56 11.56 -15.38
C PHE A 155 -43.65 10.87 -16.75
N PRO A 156 -42.98 11.37 -17.82
CA PRO A 156 -41.52 11.24 -17.94
C PRO A 156 -40.88 12.31 -18.87
N LEU A 157 -40.12 13.30 -18.39
CA LEU A 157 -39.31 14.11 -19.33
C LEU A 157 -37.95 14.58 -18.80
N PHE A 158 -37.69 14.54 -17.50
CA PHE A 158 -36.43 15.05 -16.95
C PHE A 158 -35.27 14.05 -16.95
N VAL A 159 -35.53 12.76 -17.21
CA VAL A 159 -34.46 11.75 -17.36
C VAL A 159 -33.83 11.76 -18.77
N VAL A 160 -34.43 12.49 -19.73
CA VAL A 160 -34.04 12.41 -21.16
C VAL A 160 -33.18 13.59 -21.63
N LEU A 161 -32.95 14.64 -20.82
CA LEU A 161 -32.19 15.82 -21.25
C LEU A 161 -31.03 16.15 -20.30
N GLN A 162 -30.03 15.28 -20.27
CA GLN A 162 -28.64 15.73 -20.16
C GLN A 162 -27.75 14.85 -21.06
N PRO A 163 -27.39 15.33 -22.26
CA PRO A 163 -26.46 14.64 -23.14
C PRO A 163 -25.02 14.92 -22.70
N GLU A 164 -24.13 13.97 -22.98
CA GLU A 164 -22.68 14.17 -23.14
C GLU A 164 -21.89 14.71 -21.94
N LEU A 165 -21.39 13.81 -21.08
CA LEU A 165 -20.06 13.95 -20.49
C LEU A 165 -19.43 12.56 -20.38
N ASN A 166 -18.94 12.13 -21.54
CA ASN A 166 -17.91 11.14 -21.82
C ASN A 166 -17.09 10.69 -20.58
N ILE A 167 -17.45 9.55 -19.98
CA ILE A 167 -16.58 8.77 -19.08
C ILE A 167 -16.17 7.48 -19.80
N TYR A 168 -15.55 7.63 -20.97
CA TYR A 168 -14.73 6.58 -21.58
C TYR A 168 -13.58 7.24 -22.36
N SER A 169 -12.54 7.66 -21.65
CA SER A 169 -11.18 7.67 -22.18
C SER A 169 -10.14 7.86 -21.08
N ILE A 170 -9.16 6.95 -21.11
CA ILE A 170 -7.94 6.79 -20.28
C ILE A 170 -8.14 6.07 -18.94
#